data_AF-A0A2E7TA87-F1
#
_entry.id   AF-A0A2E7TA87-F1
#
_cell.length_a   1.000
_cell.length_b   1.000
_cell.length_c   1.000
_cell.angle_alpha   90.00
_cell.angle_beta   90.00
_cell.angle_gamma   90.00
#
_symmetry.space_group_name_H-M   'P 1'
#
loop_
_entity.id
_entity.type
_entity.pdbx_description
1 polymer ?
#
loop_
_entity_poly.entity_id
_entity_poly.type
_entity_poly.pdbx_seq_one_letter_code
_entity_poly.pdbx_strand_id
1 'polypeptide(L)' 'MTEEQIAGEFPDGVTQIGRWHDVPNGNGWIVVESENQEALTSWIMSWSGQCTFPTVTPVVDDDTGRKLVKAMHASQQG' A
#
# COMPACT_ATOMS: atom_id res chain seq x y z
N MET A 1 19.14 10.26 5.49
CA MET A 1 18.47 9.92 4.23
C MET A 1 18.83 11.04 3.25
N THR A 2 19.61 10.74 2.20
CA THR A 2 19.95 11.72 1.16
C THR A 2 18.76 11.93 0.23
N GLU A 3 18.76 13.03 -0.54
CA GLU A 3 17.71 13.28 -1.55
C GLU A 3 17.64 12.16 -2.60
N GLU A 4 18.78 11.61 -2.98
CA GLU A 4 18.86 10.48 -3.92
C GLU A 4 18.27 9.19 -3.33
N GLN A 5 18.47 8.93 -2.03
CA GLN A 5 17.82 7.83 -1.34
C GLN A 5 16.30 8.01 -1.24
N ILE A 6 15.82 9.25 -1.10
CA ILE A 6 14.38 9.56 -1.10
C ILE A 6 13.79 9.35 -2.50
N ALA A 7 14.48 9.83 -3.53
CA ALA A 7 14.02 9.69 -4.92
C ALA A 7 13.96 8.23 -5.39
N GLY A 8 14.88 7.38 -4.90
CA GLY A 8 14.94 5.95 -5.24
C GLY A 8 14.19 5.01 -4.28
N GLU A 9 13.39 5.54 -3.34
CA GLU A 9 12.72 4.72 -2.31
C GLU A 9 11.64 3.80 -2.89
N PHE A 10 10.91 4.26 -3.92
CA PHE A 10 9.78 3.56 -4.49
C PHE A 10 10.16 2.85 -5.80
N PRO A 11 9.88 1.54 -5.93
CA PRO A 11 10.14 0.82 -7.18
C PRO A 11 9.15 1.21 -8.28
N ASP A 12 9.46 0.84 -9.52
CA ASP A 12 8.56 1.00 -10.65
C ASP A 12 7.17 0.38 -10.36
N GLY A 13 6.13 1.15 -10.66
CA GLY A 13 4.74 0.74 -10.40
C GLY A 13 4.26 0.98 -8.97
N VAL A 14 5.04 1.63 -8.09
CA VAL A 14 4.60 2.13 -6.79
C VAL A 14 4.83 3.63 -6.72
N THR A 15 3.76 4.40 -6.56
CA THR A 15 3.81 5.86 -6.48
C THR A 15 3.35 6.35 -5.11
N GLN A 16 4.14 7.20 -4.45
CA GLN A 16 3.72 7.81 -3.20
C GLN A 16 2.72 8.95 -3.46
N ILE A 17 1.52 8.86 -2.85
CA ILE A 17 0.53 9.95 -2.84
C ILE A 17 0.78 10.87 -1.65
N GLY A 18 1.12 10.30 -0.50
CA GLY A 18 1.44 11.10 0.70
C GLY A 18 1.96 10.24 1.84
N ARG A 19 2.76 10.84 2.71
CA ARG A 19 3.35 10.21 3.90
C ARG A 19 3.32 11.20 5.06
N TRP A 20 2.82 10.75 6.20
CA TRP A 20 2.69 11.54 7.42
C TRP A 20 3.22 10.75 8.61
N HIS A 21 3.82 11.44 9.57
CA HIS A 21 4.46 10.82 10.73
C HIS A 21 3.80 11.31 12.01
N ASP A 22 3.39 10.38 12.86
CA ASP A 22 3.04 10.60 14.26
C ASP A 22 4.29 10.34 15.11
N VAL A 23 5.24 11.27 15.02
CA VAL A 23 6.57 11.14 15.63
C VAL A 23 6.50 10.86 17.14
N PRO A 24 5.65 11.52 17.95
CA PRO A 24 5.57 11.24 19.39
C PRO A 24 5.14 9.81 19.72
N ASN A 25 4.32 9.18 18.88
CA ASN A 25 3.83 7.82 19.10
C ASN A 25 4.59 6.76 18.27
N GLY A 26 5.65 7.16 17.56
CA GLY A 26 6.51 6.25 16.80
C GLY A 26 5.81 5.53 15.65
N ASN A 27 4.79 6.13 15.06
CA ASN A 27 4.06 5.53 13.93
C ASN A 27 3.85 6.56 12.80
N GLY A 28 3.19 6.12 11.73
CA GLY A 28 2.86 6.99 10.61
C GLY A 28 1.90 6.32 9.66
N TRP A 29 1.53 7.07 8.63
CA TRP A 29 0.66 6.63 7.55
C TRP A 29 1.28 6.98 6.21
N ILE A 30 1.13 6.06 5.27
CA ILE A 30 1.50 6.27 3.88
C ILE A 30 0.36 5.81 2.98
N VAL A 31 0.08 6.61 1.96
CA VAL A 31 -0.82 6.25 0.87
C VAL A 31 0.05 6.12 -0.38
N VAL A 32 -0.03 4.96 -1.00
CA VAL A 32 0.64 4.66 -2.27
C VAL A 32 -0.38 4.20 -3.30
N GLU A 33 -0.16 4.57 -4.54
CA GLU A 33 -0.86 4.04 -5.71
C GLU A 33 0.01 2.98 -6.36
N SER A 34 -0.60 1.85 -6.73
CA SER A 34 0.09 0.79 -7.44
C SER A 34 -0.90 -0.09 -8.20
N GLU A 35 -0.55 -0.42 -9.44
CA GLU A 35 -1.23 -1.45 -10.24
C GLU A 35 -0.49 -2.80 -10.18
N ASN A 36 0.65 -2.87 -9.46
CA ASN A 36 1.49 -4.05 -9.35
C ASN A 36 1.60 -4.51 -7.89
N GLN A 37 0.76 -5.49 -7.53
CA GLN A 37 0.71 -6.05 -6.18
C GLN A 37 2.06 -6.66 -5.74
N GLU A 38 2.83 -7.25 -6.65
CA GLU A 38 4.14 -7.85 -6.33
C GLU A 38 5.18 -6.79 -5.99
N ALA A 39 5.21 -5.69 -6.76
CA ALA A 39 6.09 -4.55 -6.49
C ALA A 39 5.73 -3.88 -5.15
N LEU A 40 4.44 -3.64 -4.90
CA LEU A 40 3.96 -3.08 -3.63
C LEU A 40 4.32 -3.97 -2.45
N THR A 41 4.09 -5.28 -2.56
CA THR A 41 4.36 -6.23 -1.47
C THR A 41 5.87 -6.36 -1.23
N SER A 42 6.68 -6.39 -2.29
CA SER A 42 8.15 -6.42 -2.16
C SER A 42 8.69 -5.16 -1.49
N TRP A 43 8.15 -3.99 -1.84
CA TRP A 43 8.49 -2.73 -1.17
C TRP A 43 8.12 -2.77 0.32
N ILE A 44 6.90 -3.18 0.69
CA ILE A 44 6.47 -3.35 2.09
C ILE A 44 7.43 -4.29 2.84
N MET A 45 7.80 -5.42 2.23
CA MET A 45 8.72 -6.40 2.83
C MET A 45 10.15 -5.86 2.99
N SER A 46 10.60 -4.97 2.12
CA SER A 46 11.93 -4.34 2.24
C SER A 46 12.11 -3.55 3.54
N TRP A 47 10.99 -3.06 4.11
CA TRP A 47 10.94 -2.32 5.37
C TRP A 47 10.82 -3.21 6.62
N SER A 48 10.67 -4.52 6.47
CA SER A 48 10.39 -5.45 7.58
C SER A 48 11.43 -5.45 8.71
N GLY A 49 12.68 -5.05 8.43
CA GLY A 49 13.73 -4.88 9.43
C GLY A 49 13.67 -3.56 10.21
N GLN A 50 12.85 -2.61 9.78
CA GLN A 50 12.80 -1.23 10.31
C GLN A 50 11.42 -0.88 10.88
N CYS A 51 10.34 -1.38 10.28
CA CYS A 51 8.98 -1.15 10.76
C CYS A 51 8.07 -2.32 10.40
N THR A 52 6.87 -2.28 10.98
CA THR A 52 5.79 -3.23 10.68
C THR A 52 4.63 -2.49 10.02
N PHE A 53 3.92 -3.20 9.15
CA PHE A 53 2.67 -2.73 8.54
C PHE A 53 1.53 -3.56 9.14
N PRO A 54 1.04 -3.21 10.34
CA PRO A 54 0.04 -4.00 11.04
C PRO A 54 -1.30 -4.05 10.30
N THR A 55 -1.56 -3.08 9.44
CA THR A 55 -2.76 -3.04 8.59
C THR A 55 -2.38 -2.49 7.23
N VAL A 56 -2.69 -3.25 6.19
CA VAL A 56 -2.65 -2.81 4.79
C VAL A 56 -4.09 -2.78 4.31
N THR A 57 -4.59 -1.59 3.99
CA THR A 57 -5.99 -1.40 3.55
C THR A 57 -6.01 -1.22 2.04
N PRO A 58 -6.54 -2.19 1.26
CA PRO A 58 -6.77 -1.97 -0.16
C PRO A 58 -7.82 -0.88 -0.35
N VAL A 59 -7.48 0.15 -1.13
CA VAL A 59 -8.40 1.21 -1.54
C VAL A 59 -8.52 1.12 -3.05
N VAL A 60 -9.73 0.95 -3.54
CA VAL A 60 -10.03 0.78 -4.97
C VAL A 60 -11.12 1.75 -5.39
N ASP A 61 -11.20 2.03 -6.68
CA ASP A 61 -12.28 2.84 -7.25
C ASP A 61 -13.65 2.12 -7.18
N ASP A 62 -14.71 2.88 -7.47
CA ASP A 62 -16.09 2.39 -7.45
C ASP A 62 -16.32 1.20 -8.41
N ASP A 63 -15.64 1.19 -9.56
CA ASP A 63 -15.82 0.16 -10.57
C ASP A 63 -15.21 -1.17 -10.14
N THR A 64 -14.00 -1.14 -9.59
CA THR A 64 -13.32 -2.29 -9.00
C THR A 64 -14.04 -2.76 -7.75
N GLY A 65 -14.42 -1.84 -6.86
CA GLY A 65 -15.20 -2.15 -5.67
C GLY A 65 -16.50 -2.88 -6.00
N ARG A 66 -17.26 -2.38 -6.99
CA ARG A 66 -18.50 -3.03 -7.45
C ARG A 66 -18.26 -4.43 -8.01
N LYS A 67 -17.18 -4.64 -8.78
CA LYS A 67 -16.81 -5.96 -9.31
C LYS A 67 -16.53 -6.96 -8.18
N LEU A 68 -15.76 -6.55 -7.17
CA LEU A 68 -15.39 -7.40 -6.03
C LEU A 68 -16.61 -7.81 -5.19
N VAL A 69 -17.50 -6.87 -4.89
CA VAL A 69 -18.73 -7.16 -4.12
C VAL A 69 -19.65 -8.13 -4.88
N LYS A 70 -19.80 -7.97 -6.19
CA LYS A 70 -20.56 -8.92 -7.03
C LYS A 70 -19.96 -10.33 -6.99
N ALA A 71 -18.64 -10.45 -7.08
CA ALA A 71 -17.96 -11.73 -7.00
C ALA A 71 -18.17 -12.42 -5.64
N MET A 72 -18.07 -11.67 -4.54
CA MET A 72 -18.35 -12.16 -3.18
C MET A 72 -19.79 -12.67 -3.04
N HIS A 73 -20.79 -11.95 -3.56
CA HIS A 73 -22.17 -12.42 -3.52
C HIS A 73 -22.37 -13.73 -4.29
N ALA A 74 -21.76 -13.86 -5.47
CA ALA A 74 -21.83 -15.09 -6.25
C ALA A 74 -21.19 -16.29 -5.53
N SER A 75 -20.09 -16.09 -4.80
CA SER A 75 -19.41 -17.17 -4.06
C SER A 75 -20.16 -17.65 -2.82
N GLN A 76 -21.18 -16.91 -2.35
CA GLN A 76 -21.98 -17.26 -1.16
C GLN A 76 -23.27 -18.02 -1.51
N GLN A 77 -23.62 -18.13 -2.80
CA GLN A 77 -24.86 -18.73 -3.28
C GLN A 77 -24.67 -20.17 -3.80
N GLY A 78 -23.45 -20.70 -3.77
CA GLY A 78 -23.10 -22.09 -4.10
C GLY A 78 -22.71 -22.87 -2.86
#